data_AF-A0A923WYV3-F1
#
_entry.id   AF-A0A923WYV3-F1
#
_cell.length_a   1.000
_cell.length_b   1.000
_cell.length_c   1.000
_cell.angle_alpha   90.00
_cell.angle_beta   90.00
_cell.angle_gamma   90.00
#
_symmetry.space_group_name_H-M   'P 1'
#
loop_
_entity.id
_entity.type
_entity.pdbx_description
1 polymer ?
#
loop_
_entity_poly.entity_id
_entity_poly.type
_entity_poly.pdbx_seq_one_letter_code
_entity_poly.pdbx_strand_id
1 'polypeptide(L)' 'MTTPTATAVSAGTWTLDHDHSSVNFRVRHFGLTWLRGGFGAFDVTVNVDDAGAV' A
#
# COMPACT_ATOMS: atom_id res chain seq x y z
N MET A 1 11.25 22.57 13.64
CA MET A 1 10.35 21.43 13.37
C MET A 1 9.64 21.73 12.05
N THR A 2 9.82 20.92 11.01
CA THR A 2 9.08 21.03 9.75
C THR A 2 7.93 20.05 9.78
N THR A 3 6.71 20.55 9.80
CA THR A 3 5.51 19.72 9.68
C THR A 3 5.42 19.25 8.23
N PRO A 4 5.30 17.95 7.96
CA PRO A 4 5.05 17.49 6.60
C PRO A 4 3.67 18.00 6.16
N THR A 5 3.65 18.77 5.07
CA THR A 5 2.39 19.10 4.39
C THR A 5 1.94 17.87 3.63
N ALA A 6 0.78 17.30 4.02
CA ALA A 6 0.18 16.20 3.28
C ALA A 6 -0.14 16.68 1.86
N THR A 7 0.34 15.96 0.85
CA THR A 7 -0.08 16.19 -0.53
C THR A 7 -1.48 15.59 -0.66
N ALA A 8 -2.48 16.45 -0.85
CA ALA A 8 -3.85 16.00 -1.06
C ALA A 8 -3.95 15.27 -2.41
N VAL A 9 -4.47 14.05 -2.37
CA VAL A 9 -4.80 13.26 -3.56
C VAL A 9 -6.27 13.53 -3.93
N SER A 10 -6.66 13.46 -5.21
CA SER A 10 -8.05 13.74 -5.56
C SER A 10 -8.99 12.71 -4.92
N ALA A 11 -10.11 13.23 -4.38
CA ALA A 11 -11.17 12.42 -3.81
C ALA A 11 -11.75 11.43 -4.83
N GLY A 12 -12.32 10.34 -4.32
CA GLY A 12 -12.99 9.33 -5.12
C GLY A 12 -12.44 7.92 -4.91
N THR A 13 -12.91 6.99 -5.75
CA THR A 13 -12.54 5.58 -5.69
C THR A 13 -11.44 5.28 -6.70
N TRP A 14 -10.31 4.80 -6.21
CA TRP A 14 -9.15 4.42 -7.01
C TRP A 14 -9.04 2.91 -7.09
N THR A 15 -8.81 2.41 -8.30
CA THR A 15 -8.55 1.00 -8.56
C THR A 15 -7.06 0.71 -8.60
N LEU A 16 -6.70 -0.51 -8.22
CA LEU A 16 -5.34 -1.01 -8.27
C LEU A 16 -4.75 -0.99 -9.70
N ASP A 17 -3.52 -0.48 -9.80
CA ASP A 17 -2.64 -0.74 -10.94
C ASP A 17 -1.78 -1.97 -10.64
N HIS A 18 -2.05 -3.07 -11.34
CA HIS A 18 -1.37 -4.36 -11.12
C HIS A 18 0.11 -4.33 -11.50
N ASP A 19 0.52 -3.53 -12.49
CA ASP A 19 1.90 -3.52 -12.99
C ASP A 19 2.84 -2.74 -12.06
N HIS A 20 2.30 -1.83 -11.25
CA HIS A 20 3.08 -0.96 -10.36
C HIS A 20 2.81 -1.15 -8.87
N SER A 21 2.03 -2.18 -8.51
CA SER A 21 1.67 -2.47 -7.14
C SER A 21 2.05 -3.89 -6.75
N SER A 22 2.35 -4.10 -5.47
CA SER A 22 2.60 -5.45 -4.95
C SER A 22 2.19 -5.59 -3.49
N VAL A 23 1.65 -6.76 -3.13
CA VAL A 23 1.41 -7.14 -1.73
C VAL A 23 2.43 -8.18 -1.34
N ASN A 24 3.34 -7.79 -0.43
CA ASN A 24 4.46 -8.61 -0.01
C ASN A 24 4.35 -8.96 1.48
N PHE A 25 4.90 -10.11 1.84
CA PHE A 25 5.06 -10.51 3.24
C PHE A 25 6.50 -10.89 3.55
N ARG A 26 6.81 -10.83 4.84
CA ARG A 26 8.09 -11.28 5.38
C ARG A 26 7.88 -11.89 6.75
N VAL A 27 8.40 -13.10 6.93
CA VAL A 27 8.27 -13.87 8.18
C VAL A 27 9.64 -14.43 8.60
N ARG A 28 9.87 -14.53 9.91
CA ARG A 28 11.07 -15.18 10.45
C ARG A 28 10.89 -16.70 10.45
N HIS A 29 11.88 -17.42 9.94
CA HIS A 29 11.98 -18.86 10.08
C HIS A 29 12.90 -19.17 11.27
N PHE A 30 12.30 -19.63 12.37
CA PHE A 30 12.98 -19.93 13.65
C PHE A 30 13.87 -18.80 14.20
N GLY A 31 13.58 -17.55 13.85
CA GLY A 31 14.37 -16.40 14.33
C GLY A 31 15.67 -16.12 13.55
N LEU A 32 16.09 -17.04 12.68
CA LEU A 32 17.44 -17.05 12.07
C LEU A 32 17.44 -16.48 10.65
N THR A 33 16.50 -16.92 9.82
CA THR A 33 16.40 -16.50 8.42
C THR A 33 15.08 -15.82 8.12
N TRP A 34 15.04 -15.08 7.02
CA TRP A 34 13.84 -14.38 6.55
C TRP A 34 13.30 -15.06 5.32
N LEU A 35 12.05 -15.50 5.39
CA LEU A 35 11.28 -15.87 4.20
C LEU A 35 10.55 -14.62 3.70
N ARG A 36 10.65 -14.35 2.40
CA ARG A 36 9.95 -13.28 1.70
C ARG A 36 9.08 -13.91 0.63
N GLY A 37 7.90 -13.34 0.41
CA GLY A 37 7.03 -13.73 -0.68
C GLY A 37 6.04 -12.62 -0.98
N GLY A 38 5.23 -12.84 -2.01
CA GLY A 38 4.16 -11.93 -2.41
C GLY A 38 2.97 -12.69 -2.97
N PHE A 39 1.85 -12.00 -3.09
CA PHE A 39 0.65 -12.51 -3.73
C PHE A 39 0.69 -12.16 -5.22
N GLY A 40 0.58 -13.17 -6.09
CA GLY A 40 0.66 -12.99 -7.54
C GLY A 40 -0.62 -12.46 -8.20
N ALA A 41 -1.75 -12.54 -7.50
CA ALA A 41 -3.01 -11.94 -7.91
C ALA A 41 -3.68 -11.35 -6.66
N PHE A 42 -4.08 -10.09 -6.76
CA PHE A 42 -4.74 -9.36 -5.69
C PHE A 42 -5.51 -8.18 -6.28
N ASP A 43 -6.56 -7.74 -5.58
CA ASP A 43 -7.33 -6.57 -5.95
C ASP A 43 -7.44 -5.64 -4.74
N VAL A 44 -7.38 -4.33 -5.01
CA VAL A 44 -7.49 -3.28 -4.00
C VAL A 44 -8.37 -2.16 -4.55
N THR A 45 -9.25 -1.67 -3.69
CA THR A 45 -10.02 -0.45 -3.91
C THR A 45 -9.68 0.53 -2.79
N VAL A 46 -9.28 1.74 -3.16
CA VAL A 46 -8.96 2.81 -2.22
C VAL A 46 -10.02 3.90 -2.33
N ASN A 47 -10.64 4.27 -1.22
CA ASN A 47 -11.57 5.40 -1.17
C ASN A 47 -10.86 6.58 -0.53
N VAL A 48 -10.81 7.70 -1.26
CA VAL A 48 -10.22 8.95 -0.79
C VAL A 48 -11.34 9.94 -0.53
N ASP A 49 -11.34 10.54 0.65
CA ASP A 49 -12.32 11.56 1.03
C ASP A 49 -12.02 12.93 0.41
N ASP A 50 -12.94 13.88 0.58
CA ASP A 50 -12.82 15.24 0.04
C ASP A 50 -11.65 16.04 0.63
N ALA A 51 -11.10 15.62 1.77
CA ALA A 51 -9.89 16.19 2.35
C ALA A 51 -8.61 15.62 1.70
N GLY A 52 -8.75 14.67 0.78
CA GLY A 52 -7.64 13.97 0.14
C GLY A 52 -6.97 12.94 1.05
N ALA A 53 -7.67 12.50 2.11
CA ALA A 53 -7.21 11.45 3.01
C ALA A 53 -7.73 10.07 2.57
N VAL A 54 -6.90 9.06 2.78
CA VAL A 54 -7.17 7.63 2.51
C VAL A 54 -7.56 6.92 3.81
#